data_AF-A0A2V8I3P1-F1
#
_entry.id   AF-A0A2V8I3P1-F1
#
_cell.length_a   1.000
_cell.length_b   1.000
_cell.length_c   1.000
_cell.angle_alpha   90.00
_cell.angle_beta   90.00
_cell.angle_gamma   90.00
#
_symmetry.space_group_name_H-M   'P 1'
#
loop_
_entity.id
_entity.type
_entity.pdbx_description
1 polymer ?
#
loop_
_entity_poly.entity_id
_entity_poly.type
_entity_poly.pdbx_seq_one_letter_code
_entity_poly.pdbx_strand_id
1 'polypeptide(L)'
;MDPGSEPRDLFWGIGGKKYAPDPDAVYKLKTRDATGFSTKYDVDGPKDAQWSAKIGPEAQTEVVMSRILWGLGYHQPPIYYLPSWTLEHNGTKSIESEARFRPKLKAFERLDEYWWWQQNPFVGTHELNGLLVILLMFNSTDLKNDNNAIYKLPEPLEGGRRWFIVRDLGASLGET
;
A
#
# COMPACT_ATOMS: atom_id res chain seq x y z
N MET A 1 -13.00 15.97 7.31
CA MET A 1 -12.78 15.13 6.10
C MET A 1 -13.50 15.76 4.91
N ASP A 2 -12.78 16.09 3.84
CA ASP A 2 -13.33 16.56 2.56
C ASP A 2 -13.06 15.46 1.50
N PRO A 3 -14.09 14.79 0.95
CA PRO A 3 -13.89 13.72 -0.04
C PRO A 3 -13.28 14.22 -1.35
N GLY A 4 -13.19 15.55 -1.57
CA GLY A 4 -12.79 16.18 -2.82
C GLY A 4 -14.00 16.48 -3.71
N SER A 5 -13.81 17.33 -4.72
CA SER A 5 -14.87 17.78 -5.63
C SER A 5 -15.24 16.77 -6.72
N GLU A 6 -14.43 15.73 -6.91
CA GLU A 6 -14.60 14.71 -7.95
C GLU A 6 -14.63 13.31 -7.32
N PRO A 7 -15.42 12.37 -7.87
CA PRO A 7 -15.47 11.00 -7.38
C PRO A 7 -14.11 10.32 -7.52
N ARG A 8 -13.66 9.66 -6.45
CA ARG A 8 -12.40 8.91 -6.40
C ARG A 8 -12.49 7.64 -7.26
N ASP A 9 -11.48 7.40 -8.09
CA ASP A 9 -11.34 6.15 -8.84
C ASP A 9 -10.82 5.03 -7.93
N LEU A 10 -11.74 4.31 -7.28
CA LEU A 10 -11.39 3.22 -6.37
C LEU A 10 -10.79 2.00 -7.08
N PHE A 11 -10.85 1.90 -8.41
CA PHE A 11 -10.20 0.80 -9.12
C PHE A 11 -8.69 1.02 -9.14
N TRP A 12 -8.24 2.16 -9.68
CA TRP A 12 -6.81 2.46 -9.79
C TRP A 12 -6.20 3.15 -8.57
N GLY A 13 -7.02 3.70 -7.67
CA GLY A 13 -6.57 4.45 -6.50
C GLY A 13 -5.87 5.76 -6.85
N ILE A 14 -5.23 6.38 -5.86
CA ILE A 14 -4.57 7.69 -6.01
C ILE A 14 -3.48 7.72 -7.10
N GLY A 15 -2.87 6.57 -7.41
CA GLY A 15 -1.83 6.49 -8.42
C GLY A 15 -2.37 6.52 -9.86
N GLY A 16 -3.62 6.12 -10.07
CA GLY A 16 -4.21 5.96 -11.39
C GLY A 16 -3.56 4.83 -12.22
N LYS A 17 -4.17 4.49 -13.36
CA LYS A 17 -3.69 3.42 -14.26
C LYS A 17 -2.23 3.58 -14.70
N LYS A 18 -1.74 4.82 -14.79
CA LYS A 18 -0.38 5.15 -15.28
C LYS A 18 0.77 4.53 -14.48
N TYR A 19 0.55 4.19 -13.21
CA TYR A 19 1.57 3.55 -12.36
C TYR A 19 1.26 2.07 -12.08
N ALA A 20 0.20 1.52 -12.68
CA ALA A 20 -0.11 0.11 -12.54
C ALA A 20 1.02 -0.73 -13.15
N PRO A 21 1.41 -1.84 -12.49
CA PRO A 21 2.34 -2.78 -13.08
C PRO A 21 1.70 -3.41 -14.33
N ASP A 22 2.53 -3.64 -15.35
CA ASP A 22 2.13 -4.37 -16.55
C ASP A 22 2.08 -5.88 -16.24
N PRO A 23 0.91 -6.55 -16.35
CA PRO A 23 0.79 -7.96 -16.02
C PRO A 23 1.61 -8.88 -16.95
N ASP A 24 1.90 -8.42 -18.18
CA ASP A 24 2.61 -9.22 -19.19
C ASP A 24 4.14 -8.97 -19.18
N ALA A 25 4.60 -8.08 -18.31
CA ALA A 25 6.01 -7.72 -18.21
C ALA A 25 6.83 -8.74 -17.39
N VAL A 26 8.14 -8.70 -17.64
CA VAL A 26 9.15 -9.40 -16.83
C VAL A 26 9.77 -8.42 -15.84
N TYR A 27 9.74 -8.77 -14.56
CA TYR A 27 10.28 -7.98 -13.47
C TYR A 27 11.61 -8.57 -13.00
N LYS A 28 12.68 -7.78 -13.04
CA LYS A 28 14.03 -8.22 -12.67
C LYS A 28 14.26 -8.06 -11.18
N LEU A 29 14.74 -9.12 -10.54
CA LEU A 29 15.05 -9.12 -9.11
C LEU A 29 16.19 -8.15 -8.78
N LYS A 30 15.98 -7.29 -7.79
CA LYS A 30 17.05 -6.51 -7.13
C LYS A 30 17.42 -7.10 -5.79
N THR A 31 16.42 -7.28 -4.94
CA THR A 31 16.57 -7.83 -3.60
C THR A 31 15.36 -8.70 -3.26
N ARG A 32 15.61 -9.73 -2.46
CA ARG A 32 14.58 -10.60 -1.90
C ARG A 32 14.75 -10.63 -0.39
N ASP A 33 13.67 -10.36 0.31
CA ASP A 33 13.58 -10.51 1.77
C ASP A 33 12.50 -11.55 2.09
N ALA A 34 12.94 -12.66 2.65
CA ALA A 34 12.07 -13.78 3.05
C ALA A 34 12.08 -14.01 4.57
N THR A 35 12.52 -13.02 5.36
CA THR A 35 12.68 -13.17 6.82
C THR A 35 11.39 -13.00 7.61
N GLY A 36 10.37 -12.37 7.03
CA GLY A 36 9.05 -12.18 7.63
C GLY A 36 7.98 -13.16 7.13
N PHE A 37 6.74 -12.99 7.58
CA PHE A 37 5.58 -13.82 7.22
C PHE A 37 5.32 -13.89 5.70
N SER A 38 5.63 -12.82 4.97
CA SER A 38 5.46 -12.75 3.52
C SER A 38 6.79 -12.41 2.88
N THR A 39 7.10 -13.07 1.76
CA THR A 39 8.29 -12.73 0.96
C THR A 39 8.06 -11.39 0.27
N LYS A 40 9.06 -10.52 0.36
CA LYS A 40 9.10 -9.21 -0.29
C LYS A 40 10.20 -9.21 -1.35
N TYR A 41 9.89 -8.61 -2.48
CA TYR A 41 10.81 -8.40 -3.59
C TYR A 41 10.92 -6.91 -3.88
N ASP A 42 12.13 -6.42 -4.08
CA ASP A 42 12.34 -5.22 -4.86
C ASP A 42 12.70 -5.61 -6.28
N VAL A 43 11.98 -5.06 -7.25
CA VAL A 43 12.11 -5.39 -8.66
C VAL A 43 12.20 -4.14 -9.54
N ASP A 44 13.00 -4.24 -10.60
CA ASP A 44 12.95 -3.31 -11.73
C ASP A 44 12.02 -3.90 -12.80
N GLY A 45 11.20 -3.09 -13.45
CA GLY A 45 10.34 -3.53 -14.55
C GLY A 45 10.40 -2.57 -15.73
N PRO A 46 9.36 -2.51 -16.58
CA PRO A 46 9.40 -1.70 -17.80
C PRO A 46 9.60 -0.21 -17.51
N LYS A 47 10.25 0.50 -18.43
CA LYS A 47 10.45 1.96 -18.39
C LYS A 47 11.16 2.45 -17.11
N ASP A 48 12.11 1.65 -16.62
CA ASP A 48 12.90 1.93 -15.41
C ASP A 48 12.07 2.15 -14.14
N ALA A 49 10.80 1.74 -14.15
CA ALA A 49 9.98 1.77 -12.97
C ALA A 49 10.42 0.68 -12.00
N GLN A 50 10.27 0.97 -10.71
CA GLN A 50 10.71 0.09 -9.63
C GLN A 50 9.55 -0.16 -8.70
N TRP A 51 9.46 -1.38 -8.18
CA TRP A 51 8.38 -1.78 -7.29
C TRP A 51 8.92 -2.52 -6.08
N SER A 52 8.16 -2.42 -5.00
CA SER A 52 8.20 -3.38 -3.90
C SER A 52 6.97 -4.28 -4.03
N ALA A 53 7.20 -5.57 -4.30
CA ALA A 53 6.16 -6.58 -4.39
C ALA A 53 6.16 -7.43 -3.11
N LYS A 54 5.00 -7.61 -2.47
CA LYS A 54 4.82 -8.56 -1.34
C LYS A 54 3.90 -9.66 -1.84
N ILE A 55 4.39 -10.89 -1.88
CA ILE A 55 3.60 -12.04 -2.31
C ILE A 55 2.74 -12.59 -1.17
N GLY A 56 1.60 -13.17 -1.52
CA GLY A 56 0.77 -13.95 -0.60
C GLY A 56 -0.72 -13.58 -0.67
N PRO A 57 -1.57 -14.40 -0.02
CA PRO A 57 -3.02 -14.35 -0.19
C PRO A 57 -3.64 -13.04 0.29
N GLU A 58 -2.95 -12.36 1.22
CA GLU A 58 -3.33 -11.05 1.74
C GLU A 58 -3.18 -9.90 0.73
N ALA A 59 -2.50 -10.12 -0.41
CA ALA A 59 -2.21 -9.07 -1.38
C ALA A 59 -3.49 -8.39 -1.91
N GLN A 60 -4.53 -9.17 -2.20
CA GLN A 60 -5.80 -8.64 -2.67
C GLN A 60 -6.50 -7.83 -1.58
N THR A 61 -6.56 -8.38 -0.36
CA THR A 61 -7.17 -7.72 0.81
C THR A 61 -6.50 -6.39 1.10
N GLU A 62 -5.17 -6.32 1.08
CA GLU A 62 -4.42 -5.09 1.32
C GLU A 62 -4.79 -4.01 0.28
N VAL A 63 -4.91 -4.37 -1.00
CA VAL A 63 -5.33 -3.43 -2.05
C VAL A 63 -6.77 -2.97 -1.85
N VAL A 64 -7.71 -3.88 -1.60
CA VAL A 64 -9.13 -3.55 -1.37
C VAL A 64 -9.29 -2.61 -0.17
N MET A 65 -8.68 -2.93 0.97
CA MET A 65 -8.76 -2.12 2.17
C MET A 65 -8.14 -0.74 1.97
N SER A 66 -7.02 -0.65 1.24
CA SER A 66 -6.45 0.63 0.84
C SER A 66 -7.42 1.46 0.00
N ARG A 67 -8.18 0.85 -0.92
CA ARG A 67 -9.19 1.57 -1.70
C ARG A 67 -10.35 2.06 -0.85
N ILE A 68 -10.84 1.25 0.09
CA ILE A 68 -11.92 1.65 1.00
C ILE A 68 -11.49 2.83 1.86
N LEU A 69 -10.33 2.73 2.52
CA LEU A 69 -9.79 3.82 3.34
C LEU A 69 -9.61 5.10 2.54
N TRP A 70 -9.05 5.00 1.33
CA TRP A 70 -8.88 6.14 0.44
C TRP A 70 -10.20 6.75 -0.02
N GLY A 71 -11.21 5.92 -0.32
CA GLY A 71 -12.56 6.36 -0.64
C GLY A 71 -13.22 7.12 0.50
N LEU A 72 -12.92 6.76 1.75
CA LEU A 72 -13.42 7.42 2.96
C LEU A 72 -12.61 8.66 3.37
N GLY A 73 -11.57 9.03 2.61
CA GLY A 73 -10.76 10.22 2.84
C GLY A 73 -9.49 10.00 3.67
N TYR A 74 -9.15 8.76 4.03
CA TYR A 74 -7.86 8.46 4.66
C TYR A 74 -6.78 8.34 3.61
N HIS A 75 -5.63 8.97 3.84
CA HIS A 75 -4.52 8.91 2.91
C HIS A 75 -3.99 7.48 2.74
N GLN A 76 -3.71 7.12 1.49
CA GLN A 76 -3.18 5.81 1.11
C GLN A 76 -2.21 5.97 -0.06
N PRO A 77 -1.08 5.23 -0.09
CA PRO A 77 -0.14 5.30 -1.20
C PRO A 77 -0.65 4.50 -2.40
N PRO A 78 -0.15 4.76 -3.62
CA PRO A 78 -0.40 3.89 -4.76
C PRO A 78 0.02 2.45 -4.47
N ILE A 79 -0.91 1.51 -4.59
CA ILE A 79 -0.67 0.08 -4.57
C ILE A 79 -1.57 -0.62 -5.58
N TYR A 80 -1.11 -1.73 -6.12
CA TYR A 80 -1.79 -2.51 -7.17
C TYR A 80 -1.70 -4.00 -6.87
N TYR A 81 -2.64 -4.77 -7.40
CA TYR A 81 -2.69 -6.22 -7.27
C TYR A 81 -2.33 -6.85 -8.61
N LEU A 82 -1.45 -7.85 -8.60
CA LEU A 82 -1.31 -8.80 -9.70
C LEU A 82 -1.61 -10.21 -9.17
N PRO A 83 -2.47 -11.00 -9.84
CA PRO A 83 -2.78 -12.37 -9.42
C PRO A 83 -1.63 -13.35 -9.68
N SER A 84 -0.75 -13.02 -10.63
CA SER A 84 0.53 -13.68 -10.89
C SER A 84 1.41 -12.73 -11.71
N TRP A 85 2.71 -12.97 -11.74
CA TRP A 85 3.65 -12.11 -12.45
C TRP A 85 4.95 -12.85 -12.77
N THR A 86 5.69 -12.37 -13.77
CA THR A 86 6.94 -13.00 -14.20
C THR A 86 8.14 -12.34 -13.52
N LEU A 87 8.85 -13.10 -12.69
CA LEU A 87 10.12 -12.69 -12.07
C LEU A 87 11.30 -13.20 -12.92
N GLU A 88 12.32 -12.38 -13.09
CA GLU A 88 13.62 -12.78 -13.65
C GLU A 88 14.71 -12.63 -12.59
N HIS A 89 15.50 -13.70 -12.40
CA HIS A 89 16.67 -13.70 -11.54
C HIS A 89 17.81 -14.45 -12.24
N ASN A 90 18.95 -13.76 -12.47
CA ASN A 90 20.14 -14.31 -13.12
C ASN A 90 19.84 -15.01 -14.47
N GLY A 91 18.98 -14.41 -15.28
CA GLY A 91 18.58 -14.94 -16.60
C GLY A 91 17.54 -16.06 -16.57
N THR A 92 17.13 -16.52 -15.38
CA THR A 92 16.03 -17.49 -15.23
C THR A 92 14.72 -16.78 -14.95
N LYS A 93 13.66 -17.19 -15.65
CA LYS A 93 12.30 -16.67 -15.43
C LYS A 93 11.46 -17.65 -14.61
N SER A 94 10.71 -17.15 -13.64
CA SER A 94 9.70 -17.87 -12.87
C SER A 94 8.38 -17.10 -12.88
N ILE A 95 7.26 -17.82 -12.73
CA ILE A 95 5.96 -17.22 -12.42
C ILE A 95 5.81 -17.24 -10.91
N GLU A 96 5.68 -16.07 -10.32
CA GLU A 96 5.41 -15.89 -8.90
C GLU A 96 3.89 -15.81 -8.65
N SER A 97 3.49 -16.14 -7.43
CA SER A 97 2.09 -16.06 -6.98
C SER A 97 1.61 -14.61 -6.87
N GLU A 98 0.36 -14.44 -6.46
CA GLU A 98 -0.27 -13.15 -6.30
C GLU A 98 0.53 -12.21 -5.39
N ALA A 99 0.55 -10.93 -5.75
CA ALA A 99 1.32 -9.94 -5.04
C ALA A 99 0.69 -8.56 -5.06
N ARG A 100 0.93 -7.83 -3.97
CA ARG A 100 0.69 -6.39 -3.91
C ARG A 100 1.95 -5.67 -4.39
N PHE A 101 1.83 -4.89 -5.45
CA PHE A 101 2.87 -4.05 -6.02
C PHE A 101 2.73 -2.62 -5.52
N ARG A 102 3.78 -2.08 -4.90
CA ARG A 102 3.90 -0.66 -4.57
C ARG A 102 5.00 -0.02 -5.42
N PRO A 103 4.68 0.90 -6.35
CA PRO A 103 5.71 1.60 -7.11
C PRO A 103 6.57 2.48 -6.20
N LYS A 104 7.87 2.53 -6.46
CA LYS A 104 8.82 3.41 -5.78
C LYS A 104 8.80 4.79 -6.45
N LEU A 105 7.82 5.61 -6.07
CA LEU A 105 7.66 6.96 -6.61
C LEU A 105 8.37 7.99 -5.74
N LYS A 106 9.20 8.85 -6.34
CA LYS A 106 9.87 9.96 -5.62
C LYS A 106 8.91 10.89 -4.90
N ALA A 107 7.69 11.04 -5.43
CA ALA A 107 6.66 11.89 -4.82
C ALA A 107 6.09 11.27 -3.52
N PHE A 108 6.25 9.97 -3.30
CA PHE A 108 5.74 9.22 -2.15
C PHE A 108 6.89 8.63 -1.34
N GLU A 109 7.72 9.51 -0.77
CA GLU A 109 8.81 9.09 0.10
C GLU A 109 8.27 8.69 1.48
N ARG A 110 8.44 7.41 1.83
CA ARG A 110 8.16 6.90 3.17
C ARG A 110 9.33 7.24 4.07
N LEU A 111 9.05 7.89 5.20
CA LEU A 111 10.06 8.17 6.21
C LEU A 111 10.44 6.89 6.98
N ASP A 112 11.64 6.87 7.54
CA ASP A 112 12.10 5.80 8.43
C ASP A 112 11.57 6.00 9.87
N GLU A 113 10.27 6.26 9.96
CA GLU A 113 9.51 6.44 11.20
C GLU A 113 8.05 6.00 10.99
N TYR A 114 7.42 5.57 12.08
CA TYR A 114 6.00 5.24 12.12
C TYR A 114 5.31 6.09 13.20
N TRP A 115 4.00 6.30 13.04
CA TRP A 115 3.19 7.03 14.02
C TRP A 115 2.51 6.09 15.00
N TRP A 116 2.28 6.57 16.22
CA TRP A 116 1.82 5.75 17.33
C TRP A 116 0.33 5.98 17.57
N TRP A 117 -0.44 4.91 17.75
CA TRP A 117 -1.89 4.97 17.96
C TRP A 117 -2.27 5.88 19.12
N GLN A 118 -1.53 5.82 20.22
CA GLN A 118 -1.77 6.58 21.45
C GLN A 118 -1.09 7.95 21.47
N GLN A 119 -0.19 8.22 20.52
CA GLN A 119 0.63 9.44 20.50
C GLN A 119 0.79 9.94 19.06
N ASN A 120 -0.20 10.68 18.59
CA ASN A 120 -0.19 11.33 17.29
C ASN A 120 -1.07 12.60 17.32
N PRO A 121 -0.97 13.49 16.32
CA PRO A 121 -1.72 14.75 16.29
C PRO A 121 -3.26 14.61 16.21
N PHE A 122 -3.79 13.41 15.96
CA PHE A 122 -5.22 13.15 15.78
C PHE A 122 -5.86 12.49 17.01
N VAL A 123 -5.12 12.31 18.11
CA VAL A 123 -5.68 11.80 19.37
C VAL A 123 -6.82 12.71 19.83
N GLY A 124 -8.00 12.13 20.05
CA GLY A 124 -9.21 12.84 20.45
C GLY A 124 -10.03 13.43 19.30
N THR A 125 -9.60 13.28 18.04
CA THR A 125 -10.39 13.76 16.89
C THR A 125 -11.37 12.71 16.38
N HIS A 126 -12.40 13.17 15.65
CA HIS A 126 -13.36 12.27 15.01
C HIS A 126 -12.72 11.44 13.89
N GLU A 127 -11.71 11.96 13.20
CA GLU A 127 -10.98 11.26 12.14
C GLU A 127 -10.26 10.01 12.66
N LEU A 128 -9.53 10.11 13.79
CA LEU A 128 -8.87 8.94 14.35
C LEU A 128 -9.88 7.92 14.90
N ASN A 129 -10.93 8.39 15.57
CA ASN A 129 -11.99 7.50 16.06
C ASN A 129 -12.72 6.80 14.90
N GLY A 130 -12.99 7.51 13.81
CA GLY A 130 -13.58 6.95 12.60
C GLY A 130 -12.70 5.86 11.98
N LEU A 131 -11.38 6.09 11.93
CA LEU A 131 -10.42 5.11 11.42
C LEU A 131 -10.47 3.82 12.25
N LEU A 132 -10.47 3.93 13.58
CA LEU A 132 -10.54 2.78 14.48
C LEU A 132 -11.86 2.01 14.30
N VAL A 133 -12.99 2.71 14.13
CA VAL A 133 -14.29 2.07 13.84
C VAL A 133 -14.26 1.32 12.51
N ILE A 134 -13.69 1.91 11.46
CA ILE A 134 -13.57 1.26 10.15
C ILE A 134 -12.70 0.00 10.25
N LEU A 135 -11.53 0.10 10.89
CA LEU A 135 -10.63 -1.03 11.07
C LEU A 135 -11.30 -2.15 11.88
N LEU A 136 -12.07 -1.80 12.91
CA LEU A 136 -12.88 -2.75 13.67
C LEU A 136 -13.96 -3.42 12.80
N MET A 137 -14.71 -2.64 12.01
CA MET A 137 -15.76 -3.15 11.12
C MET A 137 -15.24 -4.16 10.10
N PHE A 138 -14.01 -3.94 9.61
CA PHE A 138 -13.35 -4.86 8.67
C PHE A 138 -12.49 -5.91 9.36
N ASN A 139 -12.64 -6.09 10.68
CA ASN A 139 -11.92 -7.09 11.46
C ASN A 139 -10.39 -7.03 11.25
N SER A 140 -9.83 -5.82 11.17
CA SER A 140 -8.39 -5.60 11.11
C SER A 140 -7.80 -5.85 12.50
N THR A 141 -7.13 -6.99 12.67
CA THR A 141 -6.63 -7.43 13.99
C THR A 141 -5.22 -6.94 14.31
N ASP A 142 -4.47 -6.46 13.32
CA ASP A 142 -3.04 -6.14 13.47
C ASP A 142 -2.75 -4.64 13.67
N LEU A 143 -3.25 -4.06 14.77
CA LEU A 143 -3.09 -2.64 15.14
C LEU A 143 -1.74 -2.33 15.82
N LYS A 144 -0.64 -2.85 15.30
CA LYS A 144 0.70 -2.51 15.81
C LYS A 144 1.15 -1.13 15.32
N ASN A 145 1.96 -0.44 16.12
CA ASN A 145 2.48 0.88 15.74
C ASN A 145 3.41 0.80 14.51
N ASP A 146 4.16 -0.28 14.33
CA ASP A 146 5.09 -0.47 13.20
C ASP A 146 4.40 -0.83 11.87
N ASN A 147 3.11 -1.16 11.91
CA ASN A 147 2.24 -1.25 10.73
C ASN A 147 1.83 0.13 10.20
N ASN A 148 2.03 1.19 10.97
CA ASN A 148 1.80 2.54 10.52
C ASN A 148 2.99 3.08 9.73
N ALA A 149 2.78 4.14 8.95
CA ALA A 149 3.86 4.86 8.29
C ALA A 149 3.54 6.33 8.13
N ILE A 150 4.60 7.12 8.01
CA ILE A 150 4.53 8.52 7.64
C ILE A 150 5.14 8.69 6.25
N TYR A 151 4.41 9.34 5.35
CA TYR A 151 4.92 9.75 4.05
C TYR A 151 5.15 11.25 4.06
N LYS A 152 6.28 11.68 3.52
CA LYS A 152 6.58 13.09 3.26
C LYS A 152 6.49 13.34 1.77
N LEU A 153 5.62 14.27 1.39
CA LEU A 153 5.41 14.66 0.00
C LEU A 153 6.19 15.95 -0.30
N PRO A 154 6.78 16.07 -1.50
CA PRO A 154 7.48 17.29 -1.89
C PRO A 154 6.53 18.48 -2.01
N GLU A 155 5.31 18.25 -2.49
CA GLU A 155 4.23 19.25 -2.58
C GLU A 155 2.97 18.76 -1.89
N PRO A 156 2.07 19.66 -1.43
CA PRO A 156 0.82 19.25 -0.80
C PRO A 156 -0.03 18.45 -1.78
N LEU A 157 -0.52 17.30 -1.32
CA LEU A 157 -1.49 16.47 -2.02
C LEU A 157 -2.61 16.13 -1.04
N GLU A 158 -3.86 16.17 -1.49
CA GLU A 158 -5.06 15.93 -0.66
C GLU A 158 -5.00 16.68 0.69
N GLY A 159 -4.61 17.95 0.65
CA GLY A 159 -4.59 18.84 1.81
C GLY A 159 -3.37 18.72 2.74
N GLY A 160 -2.38 17.88 2.43
CA GLY A 160 -1.22 17.70 3.32
C GLY A 160 0.09 17.39 2.62
N ARG A 161 1.21 17.75 3.28
CA ARG A 161 2.58 17.35 2.90
C ARG A 161 3.12 16.18 3.74
N ARG A 162 2.42 15.83 4.82
CA ARG A 162 2.71 14.68 5.67
C ARG A 162 1.46 13.83 5.76
N TRP A 163 1.56 12.59 5.32
CA TRP A 163 0.46 11.64 5.36
C TRP A 163 0.73 10.59 6.43
N PHE A 164 -0.21 10.45 7.35
CA PHE A 164 -0.21 9.42 8.37
C PHE A 164 -1.09 8.28 7.87
N ILE A 165 -0.48 7.13 7.59
CA ILE A 165 -1.19 6.02 6.96
C ILE A 165 -1.11 4.77 7.82
N VAL A 166 -2.16 3.97 7.77
CA VAL A 166 -2.15 2.57 8.22
C VAL A 166 -1.74 1.72 7.04
N ARG A 167 -0.85 0.75 7.26
CA ARG A 167 -0.42 -0.24 6.25
C ARG A 167 -0.65 -1.65 6.79
N ASP A 168 -0.23 -2.65 6.00
CA ASP A 168 -0.39 -4.07 6.31
C ASP A 168 -1.85 -4.42 6.67
N LEU A 169 -2.78 -3.88 5.87
CA LEU A 169 -4.21 -4.11 5.93
C LEU A 169 -4.61 -5.52 5.42
N GLY A 170 -3.62 -6.39 5.22
CA GLY A 170 -3.80 -7.75 4.69
C GLY A 170 -4.58 -8.66 5.63
N ALA A 171 -4.36 -8.50 6.94
CA ALA A 171 -5.08 -9.20 8.01
C ALA A 171 -6.42 -8.53 8.35
N SER A 172 -7.22 -8.23 7.32
CA SER A 172 -8.58 -7.69 7.41
C SER A 172 -9.54 -8.62 6.66
N LEU A 173 -10.85 -8.36 6.73
CA LEU A 173 -11.93 -9.12 6.09
C LEU A 173 -12.15 -10.55 6.63
N GLY A 174 -11.42 -10.92 7.69
CA GLY A 174 -11.52 -12.24 8.33
C GLY A 174 -10.81 -13.35 7.55
N GLU A 175 -10.43 -14.41 8.26
CA GLU A 175 -10.07 -15.70 7.66
C GLU A 175 -11.36 -16.53 7.59
N THR A 176 -11.66 -17.12 6.44
CA THR A 176 -12.76 -18.10 6.30
C THR A 176 -12.30 -19.49 6.70
#